data_AF-A0A9W4IFW2-F1
#
_entry.id   AF-A0A9W4IFW2-F1
#
_cell.length_a   1.000
_cell.length_b   1.000
_cell.length_c   1.000
_cell.angle_alpha   90.00
_cell.angle_beta   90.00
_cell.angle_gamma   90.00
#
_symmetry.space_group_name_H-M   'P 1'
#
loop_
_entity.id
_entity.type
_entity.pdbx_description
1 polymer ?
#
loop_
_entity_poly.entity_id
_entity_poly.type
_entity_poly.pdbx_seq_one_letter_code
_entity_poly.pdbx_strand_id
1 'polypeptide(L)'
;MDTLDYQNLRSCAIGVIIGTLGFSYFIIYLLMFLIFHFPSSQQLILYALAVMAFGGGSAIWYLCVIFQNGLSAFQKEKMTKEQDSVWFGGLFLVWTAALPTIAFLFPAQPLLQLGYASAFTMIAVGSLSDGYLKDMDIGAFSARLSLQFASVVLLALVPSIHALAEPLHAPSPLATAFGRLVLLNLCGYALYALRPLERIGMVQF
;
A
#
# COMPACT_ATOMS: atom_id res chain seq x y z
N MET A 1 28.84 4.28 22.17
CA MET A 1 27.73 4.26 21.21
C MET A 1 26.56 4.87 21.94
N ASP A 2 26.13 6.05 21.51
CA ASP A 2 25.13 6.82 22.23
C ASP A 2 23.79 6.07 22.21
N THR A 3 22.97 6.25 23.24
CA THR A 3 21.67 5.57 23.39
C THR A 3 20.76 5.81 22.18
N LEU A 4 20.84 7.02 21.59
CA LEU A 4 20.15 7.41 20.36
C LEU A 4 20.61 6.60 19.13
N ASP A 5 21.91 6.33 19.00
CA ASP A 5 22.45 5.53 17.90
C ASP A 5 22.01 4.07 18.01
N TYR A 6 21.98 3.54 19.23
CA TYR A 6 21.49 2.18 19.48
C TYR A 6 19.99 2.05 19.18
N GLN A 7 19.18 3.02 19.57
CA GLN A 7 17.73 3.03 19.26
C GLN A 7 17.46 3.13 17.76
N ASN A 8 18.19 3.99 17.04
CA ASN A 8 18.04 4.12 15.59
C ASN A 8 18.43 2.83 14.85
N LEU A 9 19.55 2.22 15.20
CA LEU A 9 19.98 0.94 14.64
C LEU A 9 18.99 -0.18 14.93
N ARG A 10 18.45 -0.23 16.15
CA ARG A 10 17.40 -1.19 16.52
C ARG A 10 16.15 -1.01 15.67
N SER A 11 15.67 0.22 15.50
CA SER A 11 14.50 0.52 14.66
C SER A 11 14.73 0.13 13.19
N CYS A 12 15.91 0.45 12.64
CA CYS A 12 16.28 0.03 11.29
C CYS A 12 16.33 -1.49 11.17
N ALA A 13 16.94 -2.18 12.13
CA ALA A 13 17.02 -3.65 12.14
C ALA A 13 15.64 -4.31 12.17
N ILE A 14 14.71 -3.79 12.98
CA ILE A 14 13.33 -4.25 13.02
C ILE A 14 12.67 -4.06 11.64
N GLY A 15 12.85 -2.89 11.02
CA GLY A 15 12.33 -2.61 9.68
C GLY A 15 12.87 -3.56 8.62
N VAL A 16 14.18 -3.83 8.63
CA VAL A 16 14.82 -4.82 7.72
C VAL A 16 14.25 -6.22 7.94
N ILE A 17 14.11 -6.68 9.19
CA ILE A 17 13.57 -8.01 9.50
C ILE A 17 12.14 -8.15 8.97
N ILE A 18 11.27 -7.17 9.25
CA ILE A 18 9.89 -7.16 8.76
C ILE A 18 9.88 -7.16 7.22
N GLY A 19 10.74 -6.33 6.62
CA GLY A 19 10.95 -6.27 5.17
C GLY A 19 11.32 -7.62 4.57
N THR A 20 12.35 -8.28 5.11
CA THR A 20 12.83 -9.58 4.61
C THR A 20 11.77 -10.66 4.74
N LEU A 21 11.09 -10.76 5.90
CA LEU A 21 10.03 -11.74 6.11
C LEU A 21 8.88 -11.54 5.13
N GLY A 22 8.42 -10.29 4.96
CA GLY A 22 7.36 -9.94 4.02
C GLY A 22 7.74 -10.23 2.57
N PHE A 23 8.95 -9.82 2.16
CA PHE A 23 9.47 -10.08 0.82
C PHE A 23 9.54 -11.58 0.53
N SER A 24 10.18 -12.35 1.41
CA SER A 24 10.30 -13.81 1.25
C SER A 24 8.93 -14.48 1.17
N TYR A 25 7.97 -14.08 2.01
CA TYR A 25 6.61 -14.60 1.97
C TYR A 25 5.94 -14.37 0.61
N PHE A 26 5.97 -13.14 0.09
CA PHE A 26 5.32 -12.81 -1.18
C PHE A 26 6.01 -13.43 -2.39
N ILE A 27 7.33 -13.58 -2.36
CA ILE A 27 8.07 -14.32 -3.40
C ILE A 27 7.68 -15.81 -3.40
N ILE A 28 7.64 -16.44 -2.22
CA ILE A 28 7.23 -17.85 -2.11
C ILE A 28 5.77 -18.00 -2.55
N TYR A 29 4.88 -17.09 -2.14
CA TYR A 29 3.48 -17.07 -2.56
C TYR A 29 3.33 -17.00 -4.08
N LEU A 30 4.05 -16.08 -4.74
CA LEU A 30 4.05 -15.96 -6.20
C LEU A 30 4.63 -17.20 -6.88
N LEU A 31 5.71 -17.77 -6.34
CA LEU A 31 6.33 -18.97 -6.88
C LEU A 31 5.36 -20.16 -6.79
N MET A 32 4.71 -20.36 -5.64
CA MET A 32 3.69 -21.37 -5.45
C MET A 32 2.51 -21.17 -6.41
N PHE A 33 2.08 -19.92 -6.61
CA PHE A 33 1.04 -19.59 -7.56
C PHE A 33 1.44 -19.95 -9.00
N LEU A 34 2.65 -19.57 -9.44
CA LEU A 34 3.15 -19.85 -10.79
C LEU A 34 3.37 -21.35 -11.04
N ILE A 35 3.78 -22.12 -10.04
CA ILE A 35 4.02 -23.56 -10.19
C ILE A 35 2.71 -24.34 -10.22
N PHE A 36 1.78 -24.03 -9.30
CA PHE A 36 0.60 -24.88 -9.06
C PHE A 36 -0.70 -24.34 -9.65
N HIS A 37 -0.78 -23.04 -9.94
CA HIS A 37 -2.02 -22.35 -10.29
C HIS A 37 -1.89 -21.52 -11.58
N PHE A 38 -0.88 -21.80 -12.41
CA PHE A 38 -0.69 -21.11 -13.68
C PHE A 38 -1.95 -21.23 -14.54
N PRO A 39 -2.43 -20.12 -15.15
CA PRO A 39 -3.72 -20.12 -15.83
C PRO A 39 -3.71 -21.04 -17.06
N SER A 40 -4.65 -21.97 -17.10
CA SER A 40 -4.86 -22.91 -18.22
C SER A 40 -6.01 -22.49 -19.15
N SER A 41 -6.77 -21.45 -18.78
CA SER A 41 -7.91 -20.95 -19.55
C SER A 41 -7.93 -19.42 -19.60
N GLN A 42 -8.54 -18.84 -20.64
CA GLN A 42 -8.59 -17.39 -20.84
C GLN A 42 -9.23 -16.62 -19.67
N GLN A 43 -10.23 -17.21 -19.01
CA GLN A 43 -10.89 -16.59 -17.86
C GLN A 43 -9.97 -16.54 -16.63
N LEU A 44 -9.05 -17.51 -16.49
CA LEU A 44 -8.06 -17.55 -15.41
C LEU A 44 -6.88 -16.60 -15.63
N ILE A 45 -6.66 -16.11 -16.85
CA ILE A 45 -5.58 -15.15 -17.15
C ILE A 45 -5.78 -13.86 -16.38
N LEU A 46 -7.01 -13.33 -16.36
CA LEU A 46 -7.31 -12.10 -15.61
C LEU A 46 -7.08 -12.30 -14.10
N TYR A 47 -7.41 -13.49 -13.61
CA TYR A 47 -7.17 -13.87 -12.22
C TYR A 47 -5.69 -13.99 -11.89
N ALA A 48 -4.91 -14.63 -12.76
CA ALA A 48 -3.47 -14.72 -12.60
C ALA A 48 -2.80 -13.35 -12.64
N LEU A 49 -3.24 -12.46 -13.55
CA LEU A 49 -2.73 -11.10 -13.62
C LEU A 49 -3.01 -10.32 -12.34
N ALA A 50 -4.21 -10.46 -11.78
CA ALA A 50 -4.59 -9.87 -10.50
C ALA A 50 -3.70 -10.35 -9.34
N VAL A 51 -3.48 -11.67 -9.23
CA VAL A 51 -2.61 -12.27 -8.19
C VAL A 51 -1.16 -11.82 -8.36
N MET A 52 -0.65 -11.80 -9.60
CA MET A 52 0.70 -11.33 -9.89
C MET A 52 0.87 -9.83 -9.62
N ALA A 53 -0.11 -9.01 -9.95
CA ALA A 53 -0.07 -7.57 -9.68
C ALA A 53 -0.04 -7.31 -8.17
N PHE A 54 -0.96 -7.90 -7.40
CA PHE A 54 -1.01 -7.73 -5.95
C PHE A 54 0.21 -8.32 -5.24
N GLY A 55 0.58 -9.57 -5.55
CA GLY A 55 1.72 -10.23 -4.92
C GLY A 55 3.05 -9.59 -5.31
N GLY A 56 3.21 -9.21 -6.58
CA GLY A 56 4.39 -8.52 -7.08
C GLY A 56 4.52 -7.11 -6.50
N GLY A 57 3.42 -6.36 -6.43
CA GLY A 57 3.37 -5.06 -5.76
C GLY A 57 3.74 -5.15 -4.28
N SER A 58 3.24 -6.16 -3.59
CA SER A 58 3.59 -6.43 -2.18
C SER A 58 5.06 -6.81 -2.00
N ALA A 59 5.63 -7.62 -2.90
CA ALA A 59 7.06 -7.95 -2.87
C ALA A 59 7.92 -6.70 -3.10
N ILE A 60 7.60 -5.88 -4.10
CA ILE A 60 8.31 -4.63 -4.38
C ILE A 60 8.23 -3.69 -3.18
N TRP A 61 7.06 -3.59 -2.53
CA TRP A 61 6.89 -2.81 -1.31
C TRP A 61 7.86 -3.22 -0.21
N TYR A 62 7.89 -4.50 0.14
CA TYR A 62 8.80 -4.99 1.17
C TYR A 62 10.27 -4.86 0.78
N LEU A 63 10.59 -4.96 -0.52
CA LEU A 63 11.93 -4.69 -1.02
C LEU A 63 12.34 -3.22 -0.79
N CYS A 64 11.44 -2.26 -1.04
CA CYS A 64 11.66 -0.84 -0.72
C CYS A 64 11.90 -0.63 0.78
N VAL A 65 11.12 -1.31 1.64
CA VAL A 65 11.31 -1.27 3.10
C VAL A 65 12.70 -1.76 3.51
N ILE A 66 13.18 -2.87 2.92
CA ILE A 66 14.53 -3.41 3.19
C ILE A 66 15.60 -2.39 2.78
N PHE A 67 15.54 -1.89 1.54
CA PHE A 67 16.56 -0.97 1.04
C PHE A 67 16.60 0.31 1.86
N GLN A 68 15.45 0.87 2.18
CA GLN A 68 15.39 2.11 2.93
C GLN A 68 15.93 1.93 4.36
N ASN A 69 15.46 0.94 5.11
CA ASN A 69 15.95 0.71 6.47
C ASN A 69 17.43 0.29 6.49
N GLY A 70 17.89 -0.44 5.47
CA GLY A 70 19.29 -0.79 5.30
C GLY A 70 20.16 0.45 5.04
N LEU A 71 19.77 1.30 4.09
CA LEU A 71 20.51 2.53 3.75
C LEU A 71 20.48 3.54 4.90
N SER A 72 19.35 3.72 5.57
CA SER A 72 19.22 4.59 6.75
C SER A 72 20.13 4.14 7.91
N ALA A 73 20.44 2.85 8.04
CA ALA A 73 21.43 2.37 9.02
C ALA A 73 22.88 2.76 8.65
N PHE A 74 23.16 3.01 7.36
CA PHE A 74 24.49 3.41 6.86
C PHE A 74 24.64 4.93 6.66
N GLN A 75 23.55 5.67 6.42
CA GLN A 75 23.58 7.11 6.15
C GLN A 75 22.84 7.88 7.26
N LYS A 76 23.59 8.40 8.24
CA LYS A 76 23.06 9.20 9.37
C LYS A 76 22.33 10.49 8.97
N GLU A 77 22.45 10.98 7.73
CA GLU A 77 22.15 12.39 7.39
C GLU A 77 21.20 12.60 6.19
N LYS A 78 20.73 11.55 5.49
CA LYS A 78 19.88 11.67 4.29
C LYS A 78 18.47 11.05 4.47
N MET A 79 17.84 11.27 5.61
CA MET A 79 16.48 10.75 5.88
C MET A 79 15.39 11.30 4.92
N THR A 80 15.59 12.49 4.32
CA THR A 80 14.53 13.20 3.57
C THR A 80 14.21 12.56 2.21
N LYS A 81 15.21 12.22 1.38
CA LYS A 81 14.96 11.57 0.07
C LYS A 81 14.48 10.13 0.18
N GLU A 82 14.80 9.46 1.28
CA GLU A 82 14.45 8.05 1.49
C GLU A 82 13.00 7.87 1.95
N GLN A 83 12.45 8.84 2.70
CA GLN A 83 11.05 8.82 3.12
C GLN A 83 10.08 8.94 1.94
N ASP A 84 10.43 9.70 0.90
CA ASP A 84 9.66 9.82 -0.34
C ASP A 84 9.53 8.48 -1.09
N SER A 85 10.55 7.62 -1.00
CA SER A 85 10.57 6.30 -1.65
C SER A 85 9.55 5.33 -1.01
N VAL A 86 9.33 5.43 0.30
CA VAL A 86 8.32 4.63 1.02
C VAL A 86 6.91 5.07 0.66
N TRP A 87 6.68 6.37 0.51
CA TRP A 87 5.35 6.80 0.12
C TRP A 87 5.01 6.40 -1.32
N PHE A 88 6.02 6.44 -2.21
CA PHE A 88 5.90 5.90 -3.57
C PHE A 88 5.54 4.42 -3.56
N GLY A 89 6.28 3.61 -2.80
CA GLY A 89 6.01 2.18 -2.67
C GLY A 89 4.62 1.87 -2.09
N GLY A 90 4.17 2.68 -1.12
CA GLY A 90 2.87 2.51 -0.49
C GLY A 90 1.73 2.83 -1.46
N LEU A 91 1.85 3.92 -2.22
CA LEU A 91 0.85 4.28 -3.24
C LEU A 91 0.79 3.22 -4.34
N PHE A 92 1.94 2.68 -4.74
CA PHE A 92 2.02 1.57 -5.69
C PHE A 92 1.36 0.29 -5.14
N LEU A 93 1.50 0.01 -3.84
CA LEU A 93 0.83 -1.11 -3.19
C LEU A 93 -0.69 -0.95 -3.18
N VAL A 94 -1.19 0.23 -2.78
CA VAL A 94 -2.63 0.54 -2.83
C VAL A 94 -3.13 0.39 -4.27
N TRP A 95 -2.33 0.82 -5.24
CA TRP A 95 -2.68 0.71 -6.65
C TRP A 95 -2.77 -0.71 -7.16
N THR A 96 -1.77 -1.54 -6.85
CA THR A 96 -1.74 -2.96 -7.22
C THR A 96 -2.76 -3.81 -6.47
N ALA A 97 -3.31 -3.34 -5.34
CA ALA A 97 -4.41 -4.00 -4.63
C ALA A 97 -5.80 -3.57 -5.15
N ALA A 98 -5.97 -2.29 -5.48
CA ALA A 98 -7.26 -1.74 -5.90
C ALA A 98 -7.64 -2.16 -7.33
N LEU A 99 -6.69 -2.16 -8.27
CA LEU A 99 -6.98 -2.50 -9.68
C LEU A 99 -7.55 -3.92 -9.87
N PRO A 100 -6.95 -4.98 -9.28
CA PRO A 100 -7.54 -6.30 -9.29
C PRO A 100 -8.95 -6.33 -8.70
N THR A 101 -9.14 -5.63 -7.58
CA THR A 101 -10.43 -5.60 -6.89
C THR A 101 -11.52 -4.97 -7.76
N ILE A 102 -11.22 -3.85 -8.43
CA ILE A 102 -12.13 -3.20 -9.39
C ILE A 102 -12.49 -4.17 -10.53
N ALA A 103 -11.50 -4.92 -11.04
CA ALA A 103 -11.72 -5.88 -12.11
C ALA A 103 -12.67 -7.02 -11.71
N PHE A 104 -12.60 -7.50 -10.48
CA PHE A 104 -13.48 -8.56 -9.99
C PHE A 104 -14.82 -8.08 -9.46
N LEU A 105 -14.95 -6.80 -9.09
CA LEU A 105 -16.24 -6.24 -8.66
C LEU A 105 -17.22 -6.05 -9.83
N PHE A 106 -16.71 -5.73 -11.02
CA PHE A 106 -17.55 -5.39 -12.18
C PHE A 106 -17.25 -6.23 -13.43
N PRO A 107 -17.25 -7.57 -13.34
CA PRO A 107 -16.86 -8.44 -14.46
C PRO A 107 -17.81 -8.33 -15.67
N ALA A 108 -19.06 -7.94 -15.44
CA ALA A 108 -20.08 -7.77 -16.49
C ALA A 108 -20.18 -6.33 -17.04
N GLN A 109 -19.42 -5.37 -16.49
CA GLN A 109 -19.53 -3.95 -16.82
C GLN A 109 -18.15 -3.36 -17.18
N PRO A 110 -17.58 -3.71 -18.35
CA PRO A 110 -16.20 -3.34 -18.70
C PRO A 110 -15.98 -1.82 -18.82
N LEU A 111 -17.00 -1.07 -19.23
CA LEU A 111 -16.95 0.40 -19.27
C LEU A 111 -16.83 1.00 -17.88
N LEU A 112 -17.58 0.49 -16.90
CA LEU A 112 -17.53 0.96 -15.52
C LEU A 112 -16.19 0.59 -14.87
N GLN A 113 -15.72 -0.64 -15.10
CA GLN A 113 -14.40 -1.10 -14.67
C GLN A 113 -13.29 -0.19 -15.20
N LEU A 114 -13.31 0.12 -16.50
CA LEU A 114 -12.33 1.00 -17.12
C LEU A 114 -12.42 2.42 -16.57
N GLY A 115 -13.63 2.94 -16.33
CA GLY A 115 -13.85 4.24 -15.70
C GLY A 115 -13.23 4.33 -14.31
N TYR A 116 -13.48 3.34 -13.45
CA TYR A 116 -12.89 3.30 -12.11
C TYR A 116 -11.37 3.11 -12.15
N ALA A 117 -10.87 2.18 -12.97
CA ALA A 117 -9.44 1.91 -13.09
C ALA A 117 -8.66 3.13 -13.62
N SER A 118 -9.21 3.83 -14.61
CA SER A 118 -8.59 5.03 -15.19
C SER A 118 -8.60 6.21 -14.22
N ALA A 119 -9.74 6.52 -13.58
CA ALA A 119 -9.84 7.59 -12.60
C ALA A 119 -8.90 7.35 -11.40
N PHE A 120 -8.89 6.12 -10.88
CA PHE A 120 -8.02 5.74 -9.78
C PHE A 120 -6.53 5.80 -10.17
N THR A 121 -6.16 5.34 -11.38
CA THR A 121 -4.77 5.43 -11.87
C THR A 121 -4.34 6.87 -12.08
N MET A 122 -5.19 7.73 -12.64
CA MET A 122 -4.89 9.15 -12.85
C MET A 122 -4.64 9.87 -11.52
N ILE A 123 -5.43 9.58 -10.49
CA ILE A 123 -5.28 10.16 -9.16
C ILE A 123 -4.04 9.60 -8.45
N ALA A 124 -3.80 8.30 -8.53
CA ALA A 124 -2.61 7.67 -7.93
C ALA A 124 -1.32 8.22 -8.56
N VAL A 125 -1.22 8.21 -9.90
CA VAL A 125 -0.06 8.73 -10.64
C VAL A 125 0.10 10.24 -10.46
N GLY A 126 -1.00 11.00 -10.48
CA GLY A 126 -0.99 12.44 -10.22
C GLY A 126 -0.45 12.77 -8.82
N SER A 127 -0.80 11.96 -7.82
CA SER A 127 -0.30 12.10 -6.44
C SER A 127 1.20 11.78 -6.34
N LEU A 128 1.71 10.86 -7.17
CA LEU A 128 3.16 10.57 -7.25
C LEU A 128 3.95 11.77 -7.82
N SER A 129 3.39 12.49 -8.79
CA SER A 129 4.06 13.63 -9.42
C SER A 129 4.12 14.87 -8.53
N ASP A 130 3.08 15.15 -7.72
CA ASP A 130 3.03 16.34 -6.83
C ASP A 130 4.01 16.21 -5.65
N GLY A 131 4.35 14.98 -5.23
CA GLY A 131 5.38 14.71 -4.23
C GLY A 131 6.81 15.01 -4.71
N TYR A 132 7.09 14.89 -6.01
CA TYR A 132 8.45 15.10 -6.55
C TYR A 132 8.76 16.57 -6.89
N LEU A 133 7.72 17.41 -7.02
CA LEU A 133 7.83 18.76 -7.59
C LEU A 133 7.97 19.88 -6.56
N LYS A 134 7.96 19.61 -5.26
CA LYS A 134 7.90 20.67 -4.24
C LYS A 134 9.05 20.63 -3.24
N ASP A 135 10.01 21.54 -3.43
CA ASP A 135 10.83 22.10 -2.34
C ASP A 135 9.89 22.82 -1.36
N MET A 136 9.39 22.11 -0.37
CA MET A 136 8.58 22.69 0.70
C MET A 136 9.07 22.22 2.06
N ASP A 137 8.90 23.11 3.04
CA ASP A 137 9.14 22.88 4.47
C ASP A 137 8.73 21.45 4.89
N ILE A 138 9.69 20.75 5.51
CA ILE A 138 9.66 19.30 5.78
C ILE A 138 8.39 18.87 6.52
N GLY A 139 7.88 19.72 7.42
CA GLY A 139 6.64 19.46 8.18
C GLY A 139 5.36 19.57 7.34
N ALA A 140 5.29 20.52 6.40
CA ALA A 140 4.12 20.71 5.55
C ALA A 140 4.04 19.64 4.45
N PHE A 141 5.19 19.17 3.98
CA PHE A 141 5.30 18.09 3.00
C PHE A 141 4.76 16.76 3.56
N SER A 142 5.21 16.37 4.76
CA SER A 142 4.76 15.13 5.42
C SER A 142 3.24 15.09 5.61
N ALA A 143 2.62 16.18 6.09
CA ALA A 143 1.18 16.25 6.31
C ALA A 143 0.37 16.23 5.00
N ARG A 144 0.86 16.91 3.95
CA ARG A 144 0.20 16.95 2.64
C ARG A 144 0.24 15.58 1.94
N LEU A 145 1.38 14.88 2.03
CA LEU A 145 1.55 13.57 1.42
C LEU A 145 0.75 12.48 2.17
N SER A 146 0.69 12.59 3.49
CA SER A 146 -0.19 11.83 4.37
C SER A 146 -1.67 11.98 4.00
N LEU A 147 -2.11 13.21 3.72
CA LEU A 147 -3.48 13.49 3.25
C LEU A 147 -3.75 12.88 1.86
N GLN A 148 -2.79 12.98 0.93
CA GLN A 148 -2.89 12.39 -0.41
C GLN A 148 -2.94 10.87 -0.36
N PHE A 149 -2.16 10.25 0.52
CA PHE A 149 -2.21 8.81 0.72
C PHE A 149 -3.58 8.38 1.24
N ALA A 150 -4.10 9.07 2.26
CA ALA A 150 -5.43 8.80 2.79
C ALA A 150 -6.54 9.00 1.75
N SER A 151 -6.44 10.03 0.90
CA SER A 151 -7.43 10.28 -0.15
C SER A 151 -7.41 9.19 -1.23
N VAL A 152 -6.24 8.68 -1.63
CA VAL A 152 -6.12 7.55 -2.56
C VAL A 152 -6.72 6.27 -1.97
N VAL A 153 -6.46 6.00 -0.69
CA VAL A 153 -7.06 4.84 0.02
C VAL A 153 -8.58 4.97 0.13
N LEU A 154 -9.09 6.17 0.40
CA LEU A 154 -10.54 6.43 0.40
C LEU A 154 -11.15 6.31 -1.00
N LEU A 155 -10.43 6.73 -2.04
CA LEU A 155 -10.89 6.58 -3.42
C LEU A 155 -11.02 5.09 -3.82
N ALA A 156 -10.12 4.24 -3.33
CA ALA A 156 -10.21 2.79 -3.52
C ALA A 156 -11.50 2.18 -2.94
N LEU A 157 -12.18 2.86 -2.02
CA LEU A 157 -13.44 2.42 -1.43
C LEU A 157 -14.64 2.66 -2.35
N VAL A 158 -14.58 3.66 -3.24
CA VAL A 158 -15.71 4.06 -4.11
C VAL A 158 -16.28 2.90 -4.93
N PRO A 159 -15.48 2.05 -5.61
CA PRO A 159 -15.97 0.89 -6.33
C PRO A 159 -16.69 -0.12 -5.42
N SER A 160 -16.21 -0.30 -4.17
CA SER A 160 -16.86 -1.19 -3.20
C SER A 160 -18.18 -0.63 -2.69
N ILE A 161 -18.28 0.69 -2.46
CA ILE A 161 -19.54 1.33 -2.08
C ILE A 161 -20.57 1.18 -3.21
N HIS A 162 -20.15 1.39 -4.46
CA HIS A 162 -21.03 1.18 -5.62
C HIS A 162 -21.54 -0.26 -5.67
N ALA A 163 -20.65 -1.25 -5.57
CA ALA A 163 -21.02 -2.66 -5.59
C ALA A 163 -21.93 -3.08 -4.41
N LEU A 164 -21.86 -2.38 -3.28
CA LEU A 164 -22.76 -2.61 -2.14
C LEU A 164 -24.10 -1.87 -2.26
N ALA A 165 -24.15 -0.78 -3.03
CA ALA A 165 -25.34 0.01 -3.27
C ALA A 165 -26.21 -0.56 -4.41
N GLU A 166 -25.65 -1.40 -5.28
CA GLU A 166 -26.45 -2.12 -6.28
C GLU A 166 -27.50 -3.01 -5.60
N PRO A 167 -28.76 -3.01 -6.08
CA PRO A 167 -29.87 -3.78 -5.51
C PRO A 167 -29.77 -5.26 -5.90
N LEU A 168 -28.66 -5.91 -5.56
CA LEU A 168 -28.50 -7.35 -5.66
C LEU A 168 -29.07 -8.00 -4.39
N HIS A 169 -29.80 -9.12 -4.55
CA HIS A 169 -30.43 -9.86 -3.45
C HIS A 169 -29.44 -10.38 -2.38
N ALA A 170 -28.12 -10.27 -2.62
CA ALA A 170 -27.08 -10.49 -1.64
C ALA A 170 -25.94 -9.48 -1.84
N PRO A 171 -25.39 -8.88 -0.75
CA PRO A 171 -24.26 -7.96 -0.84
C PRO A 171 -23.02 -8.70 -1.36
N SER A 172 -22.22 -8.02 -2.20
CA SER A 172 -20.99 -8.58 -2.74
C SER A 172 -20.02 -8.97 -1.61
N PRO A 173 -19.65 -10.26 -1.47
CA PRO A 173 -18.71 -10.72 -0.44
C PRO A 173 -17.34 -10.06 -0.59
N LEU A 174 -16.92 -9.84 -1.84
CA LEU A 174 -15.65 -9.19 -2.17
C LEU A 174 -15.67 -7.72 -1.77
N ALA A 175 -16.73 -6.98 -2.08
CA ALA A 175 -16.86 -5.57 -1.68
C ALA A 175 -16.86 -5.41 -0.16
N THR A 176 -17.51 -6.36 0.55
CA THR A 176 -17.52 -6.38 2.02
C THR A 176 -16.13 -6.65 2.60
N ALA A 177 -15.42 -7.66 2.08
CA ALA A 177 -14.08 -8.02 2.54
C ALA A 177 -13.07 -6.89 2.27
N PHE A 178 -13.10 -6.33 1.06
CA PHE A 178 -12.21 -5.22 0.69
C PHE A 178 -12.53 -3.96 1.48
N GLY A 179 -13.82 -3.61 1.65
CA GLY A 179 -14.23 -2.48 2.48
C GLY A 179 -13.76 -2.61 3.93
N ARG A 180 -13.87 -3.81 4.53
CA ARG A 180 -13.32 -4.07 5.87
C ARG A 180 -11.81 -3.88 5.92
N LEU A 181 -11.09 -4.37 4.91
CA LEU A 181 -9.63 -4.22 4.83
C LEU A 181 -9.22 -2.74 4.74
N VAL A 182 -9.89 -1.94 3.91
CA VAL A 182 -9.64 -0.50 3.80
C VAL A 182 -9.92 0.21 5.13
N LEU A 183 -11.04 -0.10 5.80
CA LEU A 183 -11.39 0.49 7.10
C LEU A 183 -10.38 0.13 8.19
N LEU A 184 -9.93 -1.12 8.26
CA LEU A 184 -8.91 -1.55 9.21
C LEU A 184 -7.58 -0.82 8.98
N ASN A 185 -7.19 -0.63 7.71
CA ASN A 185 -5.99 0.14 7.36
C ASN A 185 -6.14 1.62 7.72
N LEU A 186 -7.31 2.23 7.51
CA LEU A 186 -7.59 3.62 7.92
C LEU A 186 -7.54 3.78 9.45
N CYS A 187 -8.08 2.81 10.20
CA CYS A 187 -7.96 2.79 11.66
C CYS A 187 -6.50 2.65 12.12
N GLY A 188 -5.73 1.73 11.51
CA GLY A 188 -4.31 1.58 11.80
C GLY A 188 -3.52 2.86 11.50
N TYR A 189 -3.84 3.51 10.38
CA TYR A 189 -3.27 4.80 10.01
C TYR A 189 -3.63 5.90 11.01
N ALA A 190 -4.90 5.99 11.45
CA ALA A 190 -5.32 6.96 12.46
C ALA A 190 -4.58 6.73 13.79
N LEU A 191 -4.40 5.48 14.21
CA LEU A 191 -3.63 5.14 15.41
C LEU A 191 -2.16 5.53 15.26
N TYR A 192 -1.55 5.29 14.09
CA TYR A 192 -0.20 5.73 13.80
C TYR A 192 -0.07 7.26 13.86
N ALA A 193 -0.99 7.99 13.26
CA ALA A 193 -0.97 9.46 13.24
C ALA A 193 -1.22 10.08 14.62
N LEU A 194 -2.08 9.48 15.43
CA LEU A 194 -2.42 9.98 16.77
C LEU A 194 -1.33 9.71 17.81
N ARG A 195 -0.42 8.75 17.54
CA ARG A 195 0.63 8.26 18.45
C ARG A 195 0.16 8.18 19.91
N PRO A 196 -0.95 7.48 20.20
CA PRO A 196 -1.62 7.56 21.49
C PRO A 196 -0.71 7.11 22.64
N LEU A 197 0.13 6.09 22.41
CA LEU A 197 1.06 5.57 23.42
C LEU A 197 2.20 6.53 23.76
N GLU A 198 2.69 7.30 22.78
CA GLU A 198 3.69 8.36 23.02
C GLU A 198 3.05 9.54 23.75
N ARG A 199 1.82 9.92 23.39
CA ARG A 199 1.06 10.99 24.05
C ARG A 199 0.70 10.66 25.51
N ILE A 200 0.52 9.38 25.83
CA ILE A 200 0.24 8.91 27.20
C ILE A 200 1.56 8.66 27.98
N GLY A 201 2.73 8.85 27.35
CA GLY A 201 4.03 8.72 28.01
C GLY A 201 4.50 7.27 28.24
N MET A 202 3.83 6.28 27.64
CA MET A 202 4.17 4.87 27.80
C MET A 202 5.37 4.43 26.95
N VAL A 203 5.68 5.18 25.89
CA VAL A 203 6.82 4.91 25.00
C VAL A 203 7.54 6.23 24.75
N GLN A 204 8.78 6.35 25.22
CA GLN A 204 9.70 7.41 24.83
C GLN A 204 10.70 6.81 23.84
N PHE A 205 10.70 7.31 22.60
CA PHE A 205 11.73 7.03 21.63
C PHE A 205 12.89 8.00 21.82
#